data_AF-A0A2E2MCP4-F1
#
_entry.id   AF-A0A2E2MCP4-F1
#
_cell.length_a   1.000
_cell.length_b   1.000
_cell.length_c   1.000
_cell.angle_alpha   90.00
_cell.angle_beta   90.00
_cell.angle_gamma   90.00
#
_symmetry.space_group_name_H-M   'P 1'
#
loop_
_entity.id
_entity.type
_entity.pdbx_description
1 polymer ?
#
loop_
_entity_poly.entity_id
_entity_poly.type
_entity_poly.pdbx_seq_one_letter_code
_entity_poly.pdbx_strand_id
1 'polypeptide(L)'
;MTRTARTIALQTSVAAALLAAATSAASAHPHIFADARLEIETNASGKIAELRNVWRFDEVFSSSVVIDFDTNKNATMDPDELHHVAKIVTDSLADFNYFASITDNGKDIKVQPPKAMVANYDDGQLLLIFAVEPAEPVNLKGNVKVGIYDPTMYTAIDFMNDDDLVVTGPEAGKCGTQVVRPDPDEVLAQNQASLTEAFFNDPAGTDLSKLFATRIELDCK
;
A
#
# COMPACT_ATOMS: atom_id res chain seq x y z
N MET A 1 -40.89 48.86 7.77
CA MET A 1 -39.97 48.07 6.92
C MET A 1 -38.79 47.43 7.68
N THR A 2 -38.74 47.45 9.02
CA THR A 2 -37.53 47.06 9.79
C THR A 2 -37.59 45.70 10.52
N ARG A 3 -38.76 45.08 10.69
CA ARG A 3 -38.88 43.77 11.38
C ARG A 3 -38.63 42.57 10.46
N THR A 4 -39.07 42.63 9.21
CA THR A 4 -38.97 41.51 8.24
C THR A 4 -37.52 41.24 7.81
N ALA A 5 -36.69 42.29 7.72
CA ALA A 5 -35.27 42.16 7.36
C ALA A 5 -34.44 41.48 8.47
N ARG A 6 -34.81 41.67 9.74
CA ARG A 6 -34.12 41.05 10.90
C ARG A 6 -34.38 39.54 11.00
N THR A 7 -35.59 39.09 10.66
CA THR A 7 -35.95 37.67 10.70
C THR A 7 -35.28 36.87 9.58
N ILE A 8 -35.20 37.46 8.37
CA ILE A 8 -34.53 36.84 7.22
C ILE A 8 -33.02 36.70 7.47
N ALA A 9 -32.38 37.74 8.03
CA ALA A 9 -30.95 37.69 8.35
C ALA A 9 -30.60 36.66 9.45
N LEU A 10 -31.51 36.42 10.40
CA LEU A 10 -31.29 35.42 11.46
C LEU A 10 -31.49 34.00 10.93
N GLN A 11 -32.45 33.77 10.02
CA GLN A 11 -32.69 32.46 9.42
C GLN A 11 -31.59 32.03 8.44
N THR A 12 -31.03 32.96 7.66
CA THR A 12 -29.89 32.67 6.77
C THR A 12 -28.61 32.34 7.55
N SER A 13 -28.39 32.98 8.69
CA SER A 13 -27.22 32.74 9.55
C SER A 13 -27.27 31.35 10.22
N VAL A 14 -28.45 30.90 10.65
CA VAL A 14 -28.64 29.57 11.24
C VAL A 14 -28.50 28.46 10.19
N ALA A 15 -29.04 28.67 8.98
CA ALA A 15 -28.91 27.71 7.89
C ALA A 15 -27.44 27.55 7.42
N ALA A 16 -26.68 28.64 7.35
CA ALA A 16 -25.26 28.60 7.00
C ALA A 16 -24.41 27.91 8.09
N ALA A 17 -24.73 28.13 9.37
CA ALA A 17 -24.05 27.46 10.48
C ALA A 17 -24.35 25.95 10.54
N LEU A 18 -25.58 25.54 10.18
CA LEU A 18 -25.96 24.12 10.08
C LEU A 18 -25.29 23.42 8.89
N LEU A 19 -25.11 24.12 7.75
CA LEU A 19 -24.37 23.58 6.60
C LEU A 19 -22.87 23.44 6.88
N ALA A 20 -22.27 24.41 7.59
CA ALA A 20 -20.86 24.35 8.00
C ALA A 20 -20.62 23.31 9.11
N ALA A 21 -21.62 23.01 9.93
CA ALA A 21 -21.54 21.91 10.90
C ALA A 21 -21.75 20.52 10.26
N ALA A 22 -22.27 20.45 9.03
CA ALA A 22 -22.50 19.22 8.28
C ALA A 22 -21.29 18.80 7.40
N THR A 23 -20.23 19.61 7.33
CA THR A 23 -18.97 19.20 6.73
C THR A 23 -18.19 18.34 7.72
N SER A 24 -18.63 17.10 7.91
CA SER A 24 -17.75 16.07 8.45
C SER A 24 -16.51 15.99 7.55
N ALA A 25 -15.32 15.96 8.13
CA ALA A 25 -14.12 15.59 7.38
C ALA A 25 -14.43 14.27 6.68
N ALA A 26 -14.50 14.32 5.34
CA ALA A 26 -14.67 13.11 4.57
C ALA A 26 -13.41 12.28 4.79
N SER A 27 -13.55 11.14 5.47
CA SER A 27 -12.48 10.15 5.59
C SER A 27 -12.32 9.52 4.20
N ALA A 28 -11.65 10.24 3.31
CA ALA A 28 -11.36 9.80 1.97
C ALA A 28 -10.05 9.02 2.00
N HIS A 29 -10.20 7.69 1.84
CA HIS A 29 -9.18 6.64 1.72
C HIS A 29 -8.60 6.09 3.02
N PRO A 30 -8.36 4.77 3.10
CA PRO A 30 -8.34 3.75 2.01
C PRO A 30 -9.70 3.12 1.66
N HIS A 31 -9.87 2.64 0.42
CA HIS A 31 -11.06 1.89 -0.03
C HIS A 31 -10.91 0.38 0.20
N ILE A 32 -9.67 -0.10 0.18
CA ILE A 32 -9.30 -1.50 0.42
C ILE A 32 -8.24 -1.51 1.52
N PHE A 33 -8.35 -2.45 2.45
CA PHE A 33 -7.34 -2.71 3.45
C PHE A 33 -6.75 -4.11 3.22
N ALA A 34 -5.43 -4.21 3.30
CA ALA A 34 -4.71 -5.46 3.21
C ALA A 34 -3.67 -5.57 4.31
N ASP A 35 -3.74 -6.64 5.08
CA ASP A 35 -2.71 -7.02 6.03
C ASP A 35 -1.62 -7.75 5.26
N ALA A 36 -0.41 -7.20 5.26
CA ALA A 36 0.73 -7.76 4.57
C ALA A 36 1.69 -8.45 5.52
N ARG A 37 2.27 -9.53 5.01
CA ARG A 37 3.55 -10.09 5.44
C ARG A 37 4.51 -10.08 4.26
N LEU A 38 5.73 -9.61 4.51
CA LEU A 38 6.80 -9.51 3.52
C LEU A 38 8.08 -10.14 4.09
N GLU A 39 8.57 -11.15 3.38
CA GLU A 39 9.88 -11.74 3.63
C GLU A 39 10.87 -11.32 2.53
N ILE A 40 11.97 -10.71 2.93
CA ILE A 40 13.08 -10.34 2.06
C ILE A 40 14.07 -11.49 2.08
N GLU A 41 13.93 -12.39 1.11
CA GLU A 41 14.80 -13.55 1.00
C GLU A 41 16.16 -13.13 0.46
N THR A 42 17.21 -13.49 1.19
CA THR A 42 18.60 -13.28 0.78
C THR A 42 19.17 -14.56 0.17
N ASN A 43 20.22 -14.44 -0.64
CA ASN A 43 20.99 -15.59 -1.11
C ASN A 43 22.41 -15.62 -0.53
N ALA A 44 23.09 -16.77 -0.63
CA ALA A 44 24.45 -16.96 -0.12
C ALA A 44 25.53 -16.06 -0.76
N SER A 45 25.19 -15.26 -1.78
CA SER A 45 26.09 -14.28 -2.40
C SER A 45 25.93 -12.87 -1.85
N GLY A 46 25.18 -12.66 -0.77
CA GLY A 46 25.02 -11.34 -0.15
C GLY A 46 24.07 -10.43 -0.91
N LYS A 47 23.03 -10.98 -1.55
CA LYS A 47 22.06 -10.22 -2.34
C LYS A 47 20.63 -10.56 -1.95
N ILE A 48 19.71 -9.64 -2.23
CA ILE A 48 18.27 -9.94 -2.22
C ILE A 48 17.97 -10.87 -3.40
N ALA A 49 17.36 -12.01 -3.11
CA ALA A 49 16.93 -13.01 -4.10
C ALA A 49 15.51 -12.71 -4.57
N GLU A 50 14.57 -12.58 -3.64
CA GLU A 50 13.16 -12.33 -3.92
C GLU A 50 12.48 -11.66 -2.72
N LEU A 51 11.37 -11.00 -2.98
CA LEU A 51 10.43 -10.48 -2.00
C LEU A 51 9.21 -11.40 -1.99
N ARG A 52 8.99 -12.13 -0.91
CA ARG A 52 7.84 -13.04 -0.75
C ARG A 52 6.72 -12.31 -0.02
N ASN A 53 5.56 -12.25 -0.65
CA ASN A 53 4.41 -11.48 -0.21
C ASN A 53 3.27 -12.42 0.16
N VAL A 54 2.61 -12.12 1.27
CA VAL A 54 1.29 -12.64 1.62
C VAL A 54 0.42 -11.46 2.01
N TRP A 55 -0.66 -11.23 1.27
CA TRP A 55 -1.63 -10.17 1.56
C TRP A 55 -2.97 -10.79 1.89
N ARG A 56 -3.56 -10.39 3.01
CA ARG A 56 -4.91 -10.77 3.42
C ARG A 56 -5.79 -9.54 3.38
N PHE A 57 -6.80 -9.56 2.54
CA PHE A 57 -7.68 -8.42 2.33
C PHE A 57 -8.83 -8.39 3.33
N ASP A 58 -9.37 -7.20 3.60
CA ASP A 58 -10.56 -7.03 4.41
C ASP A 58 -11.79 -7.77 3.84
N GLU A 59 -12.75 -8.07 4.71
CA GLU A 59 -13.96 -8.82 4.35
C GLU A 59 -14.83 -8.10 3.32
N VAL A 60 -14.86 -6.76 3.33
CA VAL A 60 -15.72 -5.97 2.43
C VAL A 60 -15.19 -6.07 1.01
N PHE A 61 -13.91 -5.81 0.78
CA PHE A 61 -13.30 -6.02 -0.52
C PHE A 61 -13.40 -7.49 -0.96
N SER A 62 -13.10 -8.42 -0.06
CA SER A 62 -13.16 -9.86 -0.35
C SER A 62 -14.56 -10.29 -0.79
N SER A 63 -15.61 -9.74 -0.19
CA SER A 63 -17.00 -10.00 -0.61
C SER A 63 -17.33 -9.47 -2.00
N SER A 64 -16.79 -8.30 -2.39
CA SER A 64 -16.97 -7.79 -3.75
C SER A 64 -16.29 -8.67 -4.80
N VAL A 65 -15.13 -9.25 -4.47
CA VAL A 65 -14.44 -10.20 -5.35
C VAL A 65 -15.30 -11.46 -5.54
N VAL A 66 -15.91 -11.99 -4.49
CA VAL A 66 -16.87 -13.11 -4.64
C VAL A 66 -18.01 -12.72 -5.58
N ILE A 67 -18.63 -11.55 -5.41
CA ILE A 67 -19.74 -11.10 -6.26
C ILE A 67 -19.35 -11.01 -7.74
N ASP A 68 -18.13 -10.54 -8.01
CA ASP A 68 -17.66 -10.30 -9.38
C ASP A 68 -17.16 -11.58 -10.08
N PHE A 69 -16.66 -12.56 -9.32
CA PHE A 69 -15.96 -13.73 -9.86
C PHE A 69 -16.65 -15.08 -9.61
N ASP A 70 -17.61 -15.16 -8.68
CA ASP A 70 -18.42 -16.36 -8.43
C ASP A 70 -19.41 -16.60 -9.59
N THR A 71 -18.94 -17.33 -10.59
CA THR A 71 -19.68 -17.61 -11.82
C THR A 71 -20.81 -18.59 -11.59
N ASN A 72 -20.64 -19.51 -10.65
CA ASN A 72 -21.61 -20.58 -10.37
C ASN A 72 -22.61 -20.23 -9.26
N LYS A 73 -22.39 -19.09 -8.58
CA LYS A 73 -23.23 -18.50 -7.53
C LYS A 73 -23.35 -19.38 -6.29
N ASN A 74 -22.27 -20.09 -5.93
CA ASN A 74 -22.22 -20.94 -4.74
C ASN A 74 -21.80 -20.18 -3.47
N ALA A 75 -21.55 -18.87 -3.57
CA ALA A 75 -21.11 -17.98 -2.51
C ALA A 75 -19.76 -18.36 -1.88
N THR A 76 -18.92 -19.07 -2.63
CA THR A 76 -17.51 -19.32 -2.33
C THR A 76 -16.66 -19.06 -3.57
N MET A 77 -15.38 -19.40 -3.55
CA MET A 77 -14.46 -19.21 -4.67
C MET A 77 -13.86 -20.56 -5.06
N ASP A 78 -14.23 -21.05 -6.24
CA ASP A 78 -13.69 -22.30 -6.76
C ASP A 78 -12.24 -22.09 -7.27
N PRO A 79 -11.44 -23.17 -7.38
CA PRO A 79 -10.06 -23.07 -7.84
C PRO A 79 -9.88 -22.33 -9.18
N ASP A 80 -10.74 -22.58 -10.16
CA ASP A 80 -10.67 -21.91 -11.47
C ASP A 80 -10.99 -20.40 -11.37
N GLU A 81 -11.88 -20.00 -10.46
CA GLU A 81 -12.24 -18.60 -10.21
C GLU A 81 -11.08 -17.88 -9.49
N LEU A 82 -10.47 -18.52 -8.50
CA LEU A 82 -9.25 -18.03 -7.84
C LEU A 82 -8.08 -17.88 -8.82
N HIS A 83 -7.89 -18.84 -9.73
CA HIS A 83 -6.90 -18.73 -10.79
C HIS A 83 -7.16 -17.54 -11.71
N HIS A 84 -8.43 -17.27 -12.02
CA HIS A 84 -8.81 -16.10 -12.81
C HIS A 84 -8.53 -14.79 -12.07
N VAL A 85 -8.90 -14.69 -10.79
CA VAL A 85 -8.57 -13.54 -9.92
C VAL A 85 -7.07 -13.30 -9.89
N ALA A 86 -6.27 -14.33 -9.59
CA ALA A 86 -4.81 -14.21 -9.52
C ALA A 86 -4.21 -13.70 -10.83
N LYS A 87 -4.74 -14.14 -11.99
CA LYS A 87 -4.31 -13.66 -13.30
C LYS A 87 -4.61 -12.17 -13.48
N ILE A 88 -5.86 -11.76 -13.22
CA ILE A 88 -6.25 -10.34 -13.38
C ILE A 88 -5.43 -9.45 -12.45
N VAL A 89 -5.23 -9.86 -11.20
CA VAL A 89 -4.46 -9.07 -10.24
C VAL A 89 -2.99 -8.99 -10.68
N THR A 90 -2.39 -10.10 -11.15
CA THR A 90 -1.02 -10.09 -11.70
C THR A 90 -0.88 -9.07 -12.83
N ASP A 91 -1.81 -9.08 -13.80
CA ASP A 91 -1.78 -8.16 -14.94
C ASP A 91 -1.99 -6.70 -14.47
N SER A 92 -2.91 -6.48 -13.53
CA SER A 92 -3.26 -5.13 -13.04
C SER A 92 -2.14 -4.48 -12.22
N LEU A 93 -1.39 -5.28 -11.47
CA LEU A 93 -0.30 -4.79 -10.61
C LEU A 93 1.00 -4.53 -11.36
N ALA A 94 1.12 -4.97 -12.62
CA ALA A 94 2.32 -4.80 -13.44
C ALA A 94 2.69 -3.31 -13.63
N ASP A 95 1.70 -2.45 -13.85
CA ASP A 95 1.88 -1.00 -14.03
C ASP A 95 2.35 -0.29 -12.74
N PHE A 96 2.18 -0.94 -11.59
CA PHE A 96 2.51 -0.39 -10.28
C PHE A 96 3.70 -1.09 -9.62
N ASN A 97 4.54 -1.78 -10.41
CA ASN A 97 5.71 -2.51 -9.91
C ASN A 97 5.36 -3.53 -8.81
N TYR A 98 4.15 -4.11 -8.88
CA TYR A 98 3.61 -5.02 -7.88
C TYR A 98 3.58 -4.44 -6.46
N PHE A 99 3.47 -3.11 -6.36
CA PHE A 99 3.58 -2.32 -5.14
C PHE A 99 4.91 -2.48 -4.37
N ALA A 100 5.87 -3.22 -4.93
CA ALA A 100 7.17 -3.40 -4.33
C ALA A 100 7.97 -2.09 -4.43
N SER A 101 8.53 -1.67 -3.29
CA SER A 101 9.47 -0.58 -3.21
C SER A 101 10.82 -1.12 -2.79
N ILE A 102 11.84 -0.92 -3.64
CA ILE A 102 13.22 -1.25 -3.32
C ILE A 102 14.07 -0.01 -3.62
N THR A 103 14.84 0.43 -2.65
CA THR A 103 15.85 1.47 -2.83
C THR A 103 17.20 0.93 -2.38
N ASP A 104 18.17 0.90 -3.30
CA ASP A 104 19.56 0.53 -3.05
C ASP A 104 20.42 1.80 -3.05
N ASN A 105 20.90 2.21 -1.87
CA ASN A 105 21.73 3.40 -1.68
C ASN A 105 21.14 4.68 -2.34
N GLY A 106 19.82 4.84 -2.24
CA GLY A 106 19.06 5.97 -2.82
C GLY A 106 18.61 5.77 -4.27
N LYS A 107 19.03 4.70 -4.95
CA LYS A 107 18.55 4.35 -6.30
C LYS A 107 17.35 3.41 -6.20
N ASP A 108 16.25 3.76 -6.88
CA ASP A 108 15.09 2.88 -6.97
C ASP A 108 15.32 1.72 -7.93
N ILE A 109 14.94 0.52 -7.50
CA ILE A 109 15.09 -0.74 -8.22
C ILE A 109 13.70 -1.31 -8.50
N LYS A 110 13.40 -1.55 -9.77
CA LYS A 110 12.16 -2.21 -10.20
C LYS A 110 12.22 -3.71 -9.91
N VAL A 111 11.08 -4.37 -9.94
CA VAL A 111 10.98 -5.83 -9.83
C VAL A 111 10.57 -6.44 -11.16
N GLN A 112 10.91 -7.70 -11.35
CA GLN A 112 10.38 -8.52 -12.43
C GLN A 112 8.95 -8.98 -12.09
N PRO A 113 8.11 -9.24 -13.10
CA PRO A 113 6.84 -9.93 -12.90
C PRO A 113 6.99 -11.21 -12.07
N PRO A 114 6.06 -11.49 -11.15
CA PRO A 114 6.09 -12.73 -10.38
C PRO A 114 5.93 -13.91 -11.33
N LYS A 115 6.69 -14.98 -11.09
CA LYS A 115 6.58 -16.23 -11.87
C LYS A 115 5.20 -16.88 -11.72
N ALA A 116 4.58 -16.68 -10.56
CA ALA A 116 3.23 -17.11 -10.25
C ALA A 116 2.64 -16.23 -9.15
N MET A 117 1.32 -16.03 -9.21
CA MET A 117 0.52 -15.50 -8.12
C MET A 117 -0.56 -16.54 -7.80
N VAL A 118 -0.77 -16.76 -6.51
CA VAL A 118 -1.81 -17.64 -6.00
C VAL A 118 -2.82 -16.77 -5.27
N ALA A 119 -4.09 -16.95 -5.62
CA ALA A 119 -5.20 -16.44 -4.83
C ALA A 119 -5.80 -17.59 -4.02
N ASN A 120 -6.21 -17.30 -2.78
CA ASN A 120 -6.97 -18.21 -1.94
C ASN A 120 -8.13 -17.44 -1.29
N TYR A 121 -9.21 -18.14 -0.94
CA TYR A 121 -10.31 -17.57 -0.18
C TYR A 121 -10.52 -18.41 1.06
N ASP A 122 -10.29 -17.82 2.23
CA ASP A 122 -10.36 -18.51 3.51
C ASP A 122 -11.00 -17.59 4.55
N ASP A 123 -11.91 -18.16 5.35
CA ASP A 123 -12.65 -17.45 6.41
C ASP A 123 -13.24 -16.09 5.99
N GLY A 124 -13.80 -16.02 4.77
CA GLY A 124 -14.41 -14.79 4.25
C GLY A 124 -13.43 -13.78 3.64
N GLN A 125 -12.12 -14.06 3.68
CA GLN A 125 -11.07 -13.15 3.24
C GLN A 125 -10.33 -13.70 2.01
N LEU A 126 -10.01 -12.80 1.08
CA LEU A 126 -9.12 -13.08 -0.03
C LEU A 126 -7.67 -13.01 0.44
N LEU A 127 -6.86 -13.99 0.05
CA LEU A 127 -5.42 -13.99 0.22
C LEU A 127 -4.73 -13.97 -1.14
N LEU A 128 -3.68 -13.17 -1.27
CA LEU A 128 -2.75 -13.21 -2.40
C LEU A 128 -1.36 -13.58 -1.93
N ILE A 129 -0.75 -14.56 -2.60
CA ILE A 129 0.57 -15.09 -2.26
C ILE A 129 1.42 -15.10 -3.53
N PHE A 130 2.54 -14.40 -3.51
CA PHE A 130 3.42 -14.28 -4.67
C PHE A 130 4.83 -13.85 -4.27
N ALA A 131 5.79 -14.04 -5.18
CA ALA A 131 7.16 -13.58 -5.01
C ALA A 131 7.61 -12.77 -6.22
N VAL A 132 8.30 -11.65 -5.97
CA VAL A 132 8.90 -10.82 -7.02
C VAL A 132 10.42 -10.74 -6.83
N GLU A 133 11.14 -10.73 -7.94
CA GLU A 133 12.61 -10.67 -7.94
C GLU A 133 13.07 -9.26 -8.35
N PRO A 134 14.12 -8.68 -7.74
CA PRO A 134 14.70 -7.43 -8.20
C PRO A 134 15.13 -7.53 -9.67
N ALA A 135 14.81 -6.51 -10.48
CA ALA A 135 15.17 -6.46 -11.90
C ALA A 135 16.68 -6.29 -12.11
N GLU A 136 17.37 -5.72 -11.12
CA GLU A 136 18.82 -5.60 -11.06
C GLU A 136 19.32 -6.18 -9.73
N PRO A 137 20.56 -6.70 -9.65
CA PRO A 137 21.09 -7.25 -8.42
C PRO A 137 21.18 -6.20 -7.30
N VAL A 138 20.51 -6.43 -6.18
CA VAL A 138 20.57 -5.60 -4.97
C VAL A 138 21.52 -6.24 -3.97
N ASN A 139 22.65 -5.60 -3.72
CA ASN A 139 23.64 -6.11 -2.78
C ASN A 139 23.29 -5.66 -1.36
N LEU A 140 23.48 -6.53 -0.38
CA LEU A 140 23.36 -6.19 1.04
C LEU A 140 24.59 -5.38 1.47
N LYS A 141 24.68 -4.14 0.99
CA LYS A 141 25.79 -3.23 1.26
C LYS A 141 25.29 -1.78 1.31
N GLY A 142 25.71 -1.05 2.34
CA GLY A 142 25.26 0.32 2.58
C GLY A 142 23.80 0.33 3.06
N ASN A 143 23.02 1.28 2.56
CA ASN A 143 21.62 1.44 2.95
C ASN A 143 20.70 0.82 1.89
N VAL A 144 19.90 -0.16 2.28
CA VAL A 144 18.85 -0.74 1.44
C VAL A 144 17.52 -0.54 2.13
N LYS A 145 16.51 -0.05 1.42
CA LYS A 145 15.14 0.11 1.94
C LYS A 145 14.20 -0.75 1.13
N VAL A 146 13.35 -1.51 1.81
CA VAL A 146 12.35 -2.36 1.17
C VAL A 146 11.00 -2.17 1.83
N GLY A 147 9.94 -2.08 1.04
CA GLY A 147 8.57 -2.00 1.55
C GLY A 147 7.55 -2.29 0.46
N ILE A 148 6.28 -2.18 0.83
CA ILE A 148 5.15 -2.34 -0.07
C ILE A 148 4.24 -1.14 0.11
N TYR A 149 3.84 -0.50 -0.98
CA TYR A 149 2.83 0.55 -0.92
C TYR A 149 2.12 0.72 -2.27
N ASP A 150 0.86 1.12 -2.20
CA ASP A 150 0.09 1.52 -3.37
C ASP A 150 0.32 3.01 -3.66
N PRO A 151 0.97 3.38 -4.79
CA PRO A 151 1.23 4.77 -5.13
C PRO A 151 -0.06 5.57 -5.42
N THR A 152 -1.18 4.89 -5.65
CA THR A 152 -2.50 5.53 -5.86
C THR A 152 -3.24 5.79 -4.55
N MET A 153 -2.75 5.23 -3.44
CA MET A 153 -3.40 5.25 -2.12
C MET A 153 -4.83 4.67 -2.09
N TYR A 154 -5.19 3.86 -3.08
CA TYR A 154 -6.48 3.19 -3.13
C TYR A 154 -6.55 2.02 -2.14
N THR A 155 -5.44 1.26 -2.04
CA THR A 155 -5.24 0.15 -1.11
C THR A 155 -4.28 0.55 0.00
N ALA A 156 -4.71 0.50 1.26
CA ALA A 156 -3.77 0.53 2.38
C ALA A 156 -3.25 -0.87 2.62
N ILE A 157 -1.95 -1.03 2.36
CA ILE A 157 -1.20 -2.24 2.67
C ILE A 157 -0.41 -1.95 3.94
N ASP A 158 -0.78 -2.61 5.03
CA ASP A 158 -0.17 -2.40 6.33
C ASP A 158 0.40 -3.70 6.90
N PHE A 159 1.43 -3.57 7.73
CA PHE A 159 2.01 -4.67 8.46
C PHE A 159 1.46 -4.63 9.88
N MET A 160 0.73 -5.65 10.30
CA MET A 160 0.11 -5.68 11.64
C MET A 160 1.15 -5.56 12.76
N ASN A 161 2.31 -6.19 12.57
CA ASN A 161 3.42 -6.14 13.49
C ASN A 161 4.74 -5.94 12.73
N ASP A 162 5.79 -5.54 13.45
CA ASP A 162 7.10 -5.35 12.83
C ASP A 162 7.74 -6.68 12.39
N ASP A 163 7.37 -7.81 12.98
CA ASP A 163 7.81 -9.15 12.58
C ASP A 163 7.10 -9.71 11.33
N ASP A 164 6.11 -8.98 10.81
CA ASP A 164 5.53 -9.25 9.49
C ASP A 164 6.40 -8.71 8.35
N LEU A 165 7.44 -7.91 8.65
CA LEU A 165 8.40 -7.41 7.68
C LEU A 165 9.82 -7.85 8.07
N VAL A 166 10.32 -8.91 7.44
CA VAL A 166 11.49 -9.66 7.94
C VAL A 166 12.49 -9.99 6.84
N VAL A 167 13.78 -10.07 7.20
CA VAL A 167 14.85 -10.57 6.33
C VAL A 167 15.09 -12.05 6.61
N THR A 168 15.04 -12.87 5.56
CA THR A 168 15.23 -14.33 5.62
C THR A 168 16.39 -14.79 4.73
N GLY A 169 16.68 -16.09 4.74
CA GLY A 169 17.74 -16.69 3.92
C GLY A 169 19.14 -16.66 4.56
N PRO A 170 20.19 -17.06 3.81
CA PRO A 170 21.53 -17.33 4.35
C PRO A 170 22.25 -16.11 4.92
N GLU A 171 21.87 -14.91 4.51
CA GLU A 171 22.52 -13.65 4.92
C GLU A 171 21.65 -12.85 5.90
N ALA A 172 20.55 -13.47 6.39
CA ALA A 172 19.73 -12.89 7.44
C ALA A 172 20.60 -12.55 8.68
N GLY A 173 20.42 -11.35 9.21
CA GLY A 173 21.16 -10.86 10.38
C GLY A 173 22.55 -10.27 10.09
N LYS A 174 23.02 -10.23 8.84
CA LYS A 174 24.28 -9.54 8.51
C LYS A 174 24.19 -8.01 8.51
N CYS A 175 22.98 -7.49 8.35
CA CYS A 175 22.71 -6.05 8.36
C CYS A 175 21.98 -5.66 9.65
N GLY A 176 22.17 -4.43 10.10
CA GLY A 176 21.23 -3.82 11.04
C GLY A 176 19.88 -3.66 10.37
N THR A 177 18.80 -4.01 11.07
CA THR A 177 17.43 -3.97 10.54
C THR A 177 16.57 -3.04 11.40
N GLN A 178 15.81 -2.17 10.76
CA GLN A 178 14.82 -1.33 11.44
C GLN A 178 13.55 -1.24 10.60
N VAL A 179 12.40 -1.59 11.17
CA VAL A 179 11.10 -1.25 10.58
C VAL A 179 10.80 0.21 10.91
N VAL A 180 10.50 0.98 9.87
CA VAL A 180 10.15 2.40 9.93
C VAL A 180 8.68 2.52 9.54
N ARG A 181 7.88 3.04 10.47
CA ARG A 181 6.47 3.40 10.27
C ARG A 181 6.35 4.92 10.34
N PRO A 182 6.29 5.61 9.18
CA PRO A 182 6.23 7.06 9.17
C PRO A 182 4.94 7.56 9.83
N ASP A 183 5.05 8.50 10.75
CA ASP A 183 3.88 9.23 11.27
C ASP A 183 3.39 10.22 10.19
N PRO A 184 2.13 10.15 9.76
CA PRO A 184 1.64 11.00 8.68
C PRO A 184 1.74 12.50 8.99
N ASP A 185 1.47 12.91 10.24
CA ASP A 185 1.51 14.32 10.62
C ASP A 185 2.94 14.85 10.62
N GLU A 186 3.90 14.04 11.08
CA GLU A 186 5.33 14.36 11.01
C GLU A 186 5.82 14.42 9.55
N VAL A 187 5.43 13.47 8.71
CA VAL A 187 5.78 13.46 7.28
C VAL A 187 5.25 14.72 6.60
N LEU A 188 3.99 15.10 6.85
CA LEU A 188 3.41 16.32 6.31
C LEU A 188 4.16 17.55 6.82
N ALA A 189 4.44 17.64 8.11
CA ALA A 189 5.14 18.78 8.71
C ALA A 189 6.57 18.96 8.17
N GLN A 190 7.30 17.86 7.96
CA GLN A 190 8.68 17.90 7.47
C GLN A 190 8.78 18.15 5.97
N ASN A 191 7.76 17.74 5.20
CA ASN A 191 7.79 17.79 3.74
C ASN A 191 6.85 18.86 3.15
N GLN A 192 6.34 19.80 3.96
CA GLN A 192 5.37 20.82 3.51
C GLN A 192 5.80 21.53 2.22
N ALA A 193 7.06 21.95 2.13
CA ALA A 193 7.58 22.66 0.97
C ALA A 193 7.58 21.79 -0.30
N SER A 194 8.08 20.56 -0.20
CA SER A 194 8.13 19.60 -1.32
C SER A 194 6.75 19.13 -1.76
N LEU A 195 5.83 18.90 -0.81
CA LEU A 195 4.43 18.56 -1.09
C LEU A 195 3.70 19.70 -1.80
N THR A 196 3.95 20.93 -1.35
CA THR A 196 3.40 22.15 -1.97
C THR A 196 3.95 22.34 -3.38
N GLU A 197 5.26 22.18 -3.55
CA GLU A 197 5.92 22.29 -4.86
C GLU A 197 5.40 21.23 -5.84
N ALA A 198 5.32 19.97 -5.42
CA ALA A 198 4.77 18.89 -6.22
C ALA A 198 3.32 19.20 -6.64
N PHE A 199 2.48 19.67 -5.72
CA PHE A 199 1.10 20.06 -6.04
C PHE A 199 1.02 21.17 -7.10
N PHE A 200 1.88 22.19 -7.05
CA PHE A 200 1.80 23.34 -7.95
C PHE A 200 2.54 23.15 -9.28
N ASN A 201 3.65 22.42 -9.29
CA ASN A 201 4.55 22.33 -10.44
C ASN A 201 4.43 21.01 -11.20
N ASP A 202 4.07 19.92 -10.51
CA ASP A 202 3.93 18.60 -11.11
C ASP A 202 2.89 17.74 -10.37
N PRO A 203 1.61 18.18 -10.32
CA PRO A 203 0.57 17.51 -9.53
C PRO A 203 0.29 16.06 -9.94
N ALA A 204 0.80 15.61 -11.09
CA ALA A 204 0.57 14.29 -11.64
C ALA A 204 1.84 13.42 -11.75
N GLY A 205 3.05 13.96 -11.56
CA GLY A 205 4.30 13.25 -11.87
C GLY A 205 5.17 12.88 -10.66
N THR A 206 5.04 13.56 -9.52
CA THR A 206 5.84 13.24 -8.32
C THR A 206 5.07 12.34 -7.36
N ASP A 207 5.44 11.06 -7.26
CA ASP A 207 4.92 10.15 -6.24
C ASP A 207 5.55 10.45 -4.87
N LEU A 208 4.80 11.12 -4.01
CA LEU A 208 5.18 11.40 -2.62
C LEU A 208 4.53 10.42 -1.61
N SER A 209 3.70 9.49 -2.08
CA SER A 209 3.02 8.52 -1.20
C SER A 209 4.01 7.58 -0.51
N LYS A 210 5.16 7.30 -1.16
CA LYS A 210 6.29 6.55 -0.61
C LYS A 210 6.80 7.10 0.73
N LEU A 211 6.64 8.39 1.00
CA LEU A 211 7.05 9.00 2.27
C LEU A 211 6.26 8.47 3.48
N PHE A 212 5.03 8.04 3.24
CA PHE A 212 4.11 7.49 4.24
C PHE A 212 4.20 5.97 4.37
N ALA A 213 4.92 5.30 3.46
CA ALA A 213 4.98 3.86 3.40
C ALA A 213 5.81 3.26 4.55
N THR A 214 5.22 2.27 5.23
CA THR A 214 5.94 1.37 6.13
C THR A 214 6.98 0.58 5.33
N ARG A 215 8.20 0.53 5.87
CA ARG A 215 9.36 -0.09 5.19
C ARG A 215 10.36 -0.61 6.21
N ILE A 216 11.19 -1.54 5.80
CA ILE A 216 12.37 -1.97 6.54
C ILE A 216 13.60 -1.35 5.91
N GLU A 217 14.43 -0.78 6.77
CA GLU A 217 15.73 -0.23 6.40
C GLU A 217 16.82 -1.19 6.89
N LEU A 218 17.70 -1.56 5.96
CA LEU A 218 18.86 -2.41 6.16
C LEU A 218 20.11 -1.53 6.11
N ASP A 219 20.91 -1.57 7.17
CA ASP A 219 22.23 -0.95 7.24
C ASP A 219 23.30 -2.06 7.25
N CYS A 220 23.89 -2.30 6.09
CA CYS A 220 24.83 -3.38 5.83
C CYS A 220 26.26 -2.84 5.71
N LYS A 221 27.19 -3.35 6.54
CA LYS A 221 28.58 -2.87 6.60
C LYS A 221 29.52 -3.53 5.60
#